data_AF-A0A3S4EHT1-F1
#
_entry.id   AF-A0A3S4EHT1-F1
#
_cell.length_a   1.000
_cell.length_b   1.000
_cell.length_c   1.000
_cell.angle_alpha   90.00
_cell.angle_beta   90.00
_cell.angle_gamma   90.00
#
_symmetry.space_group_name_H-M   'P 1'
#
loop_
_entity.id
_entity.type
_entity.pdbx_description
1 polymer ?
#
loop_
_entity_poly.entity_id
_entity_poly.type
_entity_poly.pdbx_seq_one_letter_code
_entity_poly.pdbx_strand_id
1 'polypeptide(L)'
;MRHILLAICAVILVSPAAARTLGYGSKAGMEVTVVKKSGINTSHASILTKHTRQNAIGYCRDYVGKVTEDCIAKEMKTPLHLEITADCKSGKFTTFYGANMLFQGRSPAGSETDYQITDTDENVVLDGSGASGYDYTLEQFKALCPNRVK
;
A
#
# COMPACT_ATOMS: atom_id res chain seq x y z
N MET A 1 -1.18 63.56 8.43
CA MET A 1 -0.61 62.27 7.97
C MET A 1 -1.62 61.18 8.30
N ARG A 2 -2.15 60.51 7.28
CA ARG A 2 -3.33 59.62 7.38
C ARG A 2 -2.83 58.19 7.21
N HIS A 3 -2.71 57.45 8.31
CA HIS A 3 -2.21 56.08 8.31
C HIS A 3 -3.28 55.13 7.78
N ILE A 4 -2.99 54.46 6.67
CA ILE A 4 -3.78 53.37 6.11
C ILE A 4 -3.32 52.08 6.82
N LEU A 5 -4.19 51.49 7.63
CA LEU A 5 -4.00 50.15 8.18
C LEU A 5 -4.43 49.12 7.12
N LEU A 6 -3.44 48.52 6.45
CA LEU A 6 -3.63 47.34 5.60
C LEU A 6 -3.70 46.10 6.49
N ALA A 7 -4.90 45.56 6.67
CA ALA A 7 -5.12 44.26 7.30
C ALA A 7 -4.77 43.15 6.27
N ILE A 8 -3.63 42.50 6.47
CA ILE A 8 -3.21 41.32 5.69
C ILE A 8 -3.95 40.11 6.26
N CYS A 9 -5.06 39.71 5.61
CA CYS A 9 -5.66 38.40 5.84
C CYS A 9 -4.76 37.32 5.22
N ALA A 10 -3.98 36.63 6.06
CA ALA A 10 -3.27 35.42 5.65
C ALA A 10 -4.29 34.29 5.41
N VAL A 11 -4.56 33.97 4.15
CA VAL A 11 -5.34 32.78 3.78
C VAL A 11 -4.45 31.56 4.02
N ILE A 12 -4.70 30.84 5.11
CA ILE A 12 -4.08 29.54 5.36
C ILE A 12 -4.70 28.55 4.39
N LEU A 13 -3.99 28.22 3.31
CA LEU A 13 -4.33 27.11 2.43
C LEU A 13 -4.13 25.81 3.22
N VAL A 14 -5.20 25.28 3.80
CA VAL A 14 -5.22 23.93 4.34
C VAL A 14 -5.21 22.97 3.15
N SER A 15 -4.01 22.50 2.78
CA SER A 15 -3.89 21.40 1.82
C SER A 15 -4.66 20.20 2.37
N PRO A 16 -5.60 19.60 1.61
CA PRO A 16 -6.23 18.36 2.03
C PRO A 16 -5.10 17.35 2.22
N ALA A 17 -5.01 16.76 3.41
CA ALA A 17 -4.09 15.66 3.66
C ALA A 17 -4.43 14.57 2.63
N ALA A 18 -3.58 14.40 1.62
CA ALA A 18 -3.76 13.34 0.64
C ALA A 18 -3.86 12.02 1.41
N ALA A 19 -4.99 11.34 1.30
CA ALA A 19 -5.17 10.05 1.94
C ALA A 19 -4.07 9.13 1.44
N ARG A 20 -3.26 8.59 2.37
CA ARG A 20 -2.16 7.70 2.02
C ARG A 20 -2.73 6.45 1.34
N THR A 21 -2.19 6.10 0.19
CA THR A 21 -2.51 4.88 -0.53
C THR A 21 -1.50 3.78 -0.22
N LEU A 22 -1.86 2.54 -0.57
CA LEU A 22 -0.97 1.38 -0.52
C LEU A 22 -1.19 0.54 -1.77
N GLY A 23 -0.11 0.07 -2.39
CA GLY A 23 -0.17 -0.73 -3.61
C GLY A 23 -0.70 -2.15 -3.35
N TYR A 24 -1.58 -2.65 -4.21
CA TYR A 24 -1.98 -4.07 -4.25
C TYR A 24 -1.38 -4.83 -5.43
N GLY A 25 -0.67 -4.16 -6.33
CA GLY A 25 -0.09 -4.81 -7.51
C GLY A 25 1.04 -3.99 -8.15
N SER A 26 1.63 -4.53 -9.21
CA SER A 26 2.83 -3.99 -9.86
C SER A 26 2.57 -2.94 -10.94
N LYS A 27 1.31 -2.64 -11.25
CA LYS A 27 0.96 -1.67 -12.29
C LYS A 27 0.63 -0.31 -11.69
N ALA A 28 0.94 0.75 -12.43
CA ALA A 28 0.64 2.11 -12.01
C ALA A 28 -0.84 2.29 -11.68
N GLY A 29 -1.13 2.94 -10.55
CA GLY A 29 -2.51 3.14 -10.08
C GLY A 29 -3.17 1.92 -9.45
N MET A 30 -2.49 0.76 -9.34
CA MET A 30 -2.97 -0.38 -8.53
C MET A 30 -2.83 -0.09 -7.04
N GLU A 31 -3.67 0.81 -6.54
CA GLU A 31 -3.62 1.33 -5.19
C GLU A 31 -4.97 1.24 -4.48
N VAL A 32 -4.95 1.08 -3.16
CA VAL A 32 -6.12 1.25 -2.29
C VAL A 32 -5.89 2.38 -1.31
N THR A 33 -6.97 3.04 -0.89
CA THR A 33 -6.90 4.13 0.09
C THR A 33 -6.92 3.58 1.51
N VAL A 34 -5.97 3.97 2.36
CA VAL A 34 -5.96 3.59 3.77
C VAL A 34 -7.06 4.33 4.53
N VAL A 35 -7.94 3.57 5.19
CA VAL A 35 -9.04 4.09 6.01
C VAL A 35 -8.66 4.09 7.48
N LYS A 36 -7.98 3.05 7.96
CA LYS A 36 -7.59 2.91 9.36
C LYS A 36 -6.30 2.12 9.49
N LYS A 37 -5.50 2.49 10.49
CA LYS A 37 -4.35 1.70 10.97
C LYS A 37 -4.55 1.37 12.44
N SER A 38 -4.15 0.18 12.85
CA SER A 38 -4.21 -0.28 14.24
C SER A 38 -2.99 -1.13 14.56
N GLY A 39 -2.48 -1.05 15.80
CA GLY A 39 -1.44 -1.97 16.28
C GLY A 39 -0.17 -2.06 15.44
N ILE A 40 0.18 -1.03 14.65
CA ILE A 40 1.37 -1.03 13.78
C ILE A 40 2.62 -1.35 14.60
N ASN A 41 3.51 -2.20 14.05
CA ASN A 41 4.68 -2.78 14.73
C ASN A 41 4.38 -3.71 15.93
N THR A 42 3.15 -4.18 16.10
CA THR A 42 2.80 -5.14 17.16
C THR A 42 2.45 -6.52 16.58
N SER A 43 2.15 -7.49 17.43
CA SER A 43 1.65 -8.81 16.99
C SER A 43 0.21 -8.78 16.46
N HIS A 44 -0.46 -7.62 16.49
CA HIS A 44 -1.86 -7.44 16.07
C HIS A 44 -1.97 -6.21 15.15
N ALA A 45 -0.99 -6.02 14.26
CA ALA A 45 -1.01 -4.92 13.32
C ALA A 45 -2.12 -5.14 12.27
N SER A 46 -2.88 -4.10 11.96
CA SER A 46 -3.83 -4.13 10.84
C SER A 46 -3.92 -2.80 10.10
N ILE A 47 -4.21 -2.90 8.81
CA ILE A 47 -4.52 -1.76 7.94
C ILE A 47 -5.81 -2.10 7.18
N LEU A 48 -6.87 -1.34 7.47
CA LEU A 48 -8.11 -1.37 6.73
C LEU A 48 -8.04 -0.34 5.61
N THR A 49 -8.43 -0.76 4.41
CA THR A 49 -8.43 0.05 3.20
C THR A 49 -9.79 0.06 2.53
N LYS A 50 -9.91 0.87 1.49
CA LYS A 50 -11.04 0.87 0.58
C LYS A 50 -10.54 0.98 -0.85
N HIS A 51 -11.06 0.14 -1.73
CA HIS A 51 -10.91 0.34 -3.17
C HIS A 51 -11.96 1.36 -3.63
N THR A 52 -11.54 2.59 -3.87
CA THR A 52 -12.44 3.69 -4.23
C THR A 52 -12.49 3.88 -5.74
N ARG A 53 -13.56 4.53 -6.22
CA ARG A 53 -13.67 4.95 -7.62
C ARG A 53 -12.48 5.81 -8.06
N GLN A 54 -11.92 6.62 -7.17
CA GLN A 54 -10.75 7.45 -7.48
C GLN A 54 -9.49 6.60 -7.70
N ASN A 55 -9.33 5.51 -6.96
CA ASN A 55 -8.25 4.55 -7.20
C ASN A 55 -8.40 3.90 -8.58
N ALA A 56 -9.60 3.42 -8.91
CA ALA A 56 -9.90 2.82 -10.22
C ALA A 56 -9.67 3.82 -11.38
N ILE A 57 -10.01 5.09 -11.21
CA ILE A 57 -9.68 6.15 -12.18
C ILE A 57 -8.15 6.29 -12.33
N GLY A 58 -7.41 6.25 -11.22
CA GLY A 58 -5.95 6.26 -11.22
C GLY A 58 -5.37 5.12 -12.06
N TYR A 59 -5.78 3.89 -11.79
CA TYR A 59 -5.38 2.72 -12.60
C TYR A 59 -5.72 2.87 -14.09
N CYS A 60 -6.96 3.26 -14.40
CA CYS A 60 -7.41 3.42 -15.79
C CYS A 60 -6.64 4.52 -16.54
N ARG A 61 -6.25 5.58 -15.84
CA ARG A 61 -5.44 6.66 -16.41
C ARG A 61 -3.98 6.24 -16.57
N ASP A 62 -3.38 5.70 -15.51
CA ASP A 62 -1.93 5.58 -15.38
C ASP A 62 -1.38 4.27 -15.95
N TYR A 63 -2.19 3.21 -15.97
CA TYR A 63 -1.81 1.93 -16.58
C TYR A 63 -2.51 1.66 -17.90
N VAL A 64 -3.84 1.82 -17.96
CA VAL A 64 -4.61 1.55 -19.19
C VAL A 64 -4.48 2.69 -20.22
N GLY A 65 -4.23 3.92 -19.76
CA GLY A 65 -4.11 5.10 -20.61
C GLY A 65 -5.45 5.68 -21.08
N LYS A 66 -6.58 5.17 -20.58
CA LYS A 66 -7.92 5.65 -20.95
C LYS A 66 -8.92 5.48 -19.81
N VAL A 67 -9.55 6.58 -19.43
CA VAL A 67 -10.59 6.59 -18.40
C VAL A 67 -11.96 6.42 -19.05
N THR A 68 -12.56 5.24 -18.89
CA THR A 68 -13.94 4.93 -19.29
C THR A 68 -14.71 4.34 -18.11
N GLU A 69 -16.03 4.44 -18.13
CA GLU A 69 -16.87 3.77 -17.11
C GLU A 69 -16.65 2.26 -17.08
N ASP A 70 -16.45 1.62 -18.23
CA ASP A 70 -16.17 0.18 -18.30
C ASP A 70 -14.85 -0.18 -17.62
N CYS A 71 -13.79 0.62 -17.84
CA CYS A 71 -12.51 0.41 -17.17
C CYS A 71 -12.66 0.57 -15.66
N ILE A 72 -13.30 1.65 -15.21
CA ILE A 72 -13.52 1.92 -13.79
C ILE A 72 -14.35 0.80 -13.16
N ALA A 73 -15.44 0.39 -13.80
CA ALA A 73 -16.31 -0.66 -13.29
C ALA A 73 -15.64 -2.04 -13.25
N LYS A 74 -14.74 -2.32 -14.21
CA LYS A 74 -13.93 -3.55 -14.21
C LYS A 74 -12.93 -3.53 -13.06
N GLU A 75 -12.22 -2.42 -12.88
CA GLU A 75 -11.21 -2.30 -11.81
C GLU A 75 -11.86 -2.32 -10.43
N MET A 76 -13.01 -1.68 -10.25
CA MET A 76 -13.78 -1.73 -8.99
C MET A 76 -14.24 -3.15 -8.60
N LYS A 77 -14.18 -4.12 -9.51
CA LYS A 77 -14.50 -5.53 -9.26
C LYS A 77 -13.28 -6.39 -8.93
N THR A 78 -12.07 -5.81 -8.88
CA THR A 78 -10.86 -6.53 -8.48
C THR A 78 -11.09 -7.16 -7.09
N PRO A 79 -10.91 -8.48 -6.94
CA PRO A 79 -11.25 -9.20 -5.71
C PRO A 79 -10.16 -8.99 -4.65
N LEU A 80 -10.28 -7.88 -3.90
CA LEU A 80 -9.31 -7.51 -2.87
C LEU A 80 -9.83 -7.81 -1.46
N HIS A 81 -8.95 -8.34 -0.63
CA HIS A 81 -9.08 -8.42 0.81
C HIS A 81 -8.71 -7.05 1.41
N LEU A 82 -9.70 -6.20 1.66
CA LEU A 82 -9.48 -4.79 2.05
C LEU A 82 -8.94 -4.59 3.48
N GLU A 83 -8.60 -5.67 4.19
CA GLU A 83 -7.87 -5.59 5.44
C GLU A 83 -6.66 -6.51 5.38
N ILE A 84 -5.49 -5.95 5.64
CA ILE A 84 -4.24 -6.70 5.81
C ILE A 84 -3.84 -6.68 7.29
N THR A 85 -3.25 -7.78 7.75
CA THR A 85 -2.86 -7.96 9.14
C THR A 85 -1.44 -8.49 9.24
N ALA A 86 -0.77 -8.25 10.36
CA ALA A 86 0.51 -8.87 10.66
C ALA A 86 0.69 -9.17 12.15
N ASP A 87 1.40 -10.27 12.40
CA ASP A 87 2.17 -10.45 13.62
C ASP A 87 3.61 -9.98 13.37
N CYS A 88 3.93 -8.74 13.76
CA CYS A 88 5.27 -8.18 13.56
C CYS A 88 6.36 -8.83 14.40
N LYS A 89 6.02 -9.69 15.39
CA LYS A 89 6.99 -10.48 16.15
C LYS A 89 7.39 -11.71 15.33
N SER A 90 6.41 -12.49 14.87
CA SER A 90 6.68 -13.70 14.09
C SER A 90 7.03 -13.41 12.62
N GLY A 91 6.66 -12.24 12.09
CA GLY A 91 6.80 -11.88 10.68
C GLY A 91 5.69 -12.43 9.79
N LYS A 92 4.62 -12.99 10.34
CA LYS A 92 3.48 -13.50 9.56
C LYS A 92 2.56 -12.35 9.19
N PHE A 93 2.04 -12.33 7.96
CA PHE A 93 1.12 -11.29 7.52
C PHE A 93 0.23 -11.74 6.37
N THR A 94 -0.85 -11.00 6.12
CA THR A 94 -1.75 -11.19 4.98
C THR A 94 -1.62 -10.04 3.98
N THR A 95 -1.86 -10.32 2.69
CA THR A 95 -1.82 -9.30 1.63
C THR A 95 -3.22 -8.91 1.14
N PHE A 96 -3.31 -7.89 0.28
CA PHE A 96 -4.59 -7.49 -0.34
C PHE A 96 -5.19 -8.55 -1.28
N TYR A 97 -4.45 -9.59 -1.67
CA TYR A 97 -5.01 -10.76 -2.37
C TYR A 97 -5.40 -11.90 -1.43
N GLY A 98 -5.26 -11.71 -0.12
CA GLY A 98 -5.60 -12.72 0.90
C GLY A 98 -4.52 -13.77 1.13
N ALA A 99 -3.38 -13.70 0.43
CA ALA A 99 -2.28 -14.65 0.58
C ALA A 99 -1.60 -14.52 1.95
N ASN A 100 -1.20 -15.66 2.52
CA ASN A 100 -0.47 -15.76 3.78
C ASN A 100 1.03 -15.72 3.52
N MET A 101 1.70 -14.73 4.09
CA MET A 101 3.12 -14.46 3.86
C MET A 101 3.92 -14.58 5.16
N LEU A 102 5.20 -14.90 5.02
CA LEU A 102 6.19 -14.90 6.11
C LEU A 102 7.39 -14.04 5.74
N PHE A 103 7.57 -12.94 6.46
CA PHE A 103 8.78 -12.11 6.41
C PHE A 103 9.86 -12.69 7.35
N GLN A 104 11.00 -13.05 6.78
CA GLN A 104 12.09 -13.74 7.49
C GLN A 104 13.25 -12.81 7.86
N GLY A 105 13.27 -11.58 7.37
CA GLY A 105 14.34 -10.61 7.62
C GLY A 105 15.20 -10.36 6.39
N ARG A 106 16.37 -9.75 6.60
CA ARG A 106 17.30 -9.44 5.51
C ARG A 106 17.78 -10.71 4.83
N SER A 107 17.82 -10.68 3.50
CA SER A 107 18.36 -11.78 2.71
C SER A 107 19.88 -11.90 2.92
N PRO A 108 20.45 -13.10 2.70
CA PRO A 108 21.89 -13.30 2.66
C PRO A 108 22.57 -12.38 1.63
N ALA A 109 23.82 -12.00 1.89
CA ALA A 109 24.62 -11.23 0.93
C ALA A 109 24.68 -11.93 -0.44
N GLY A 110 24.45 -11.16 -1.51
CA GLY A 110 24.42 -11.68 -2.88
C GLY A 110 23.07 -12.25 -3.32
N SER A 111 22.02 -12.10 -2.51
CA SER A 111 20.64 -12.41 -2.94
C SER A 111 20.07 -11.31 -3.85
N GLU A 112 19.15 -11.67 -4.73
CA GLU A 112 18.45 -10.74 -5.63
C GLU A 112 17.51 -9.76 -4.89
N THR A 113 17.07 -10.14 -3.70
CA THR A 113 16.16 -9.35 -2.85
C THR A 113 16.85 -8.89 -1.57
N ASP A 114 16.50 -7.69 -1.08
CA ASP A 114 16.99 -7.19 0.21
C ASP A 114 16.44 -7.98 1.42
N TYR A 115 15.25 -8.54 1.27
CA TYR A 115 14.52 -9.23 2.32
C TYR A 115 13.94 -10.55 1.82
N GLN A 116 13.93 -11.54 2.70
CA GLN A 116 13.33 -12.84 2.39
C GLN A 116 11.86 -12.84 2.81
N ILE A 117 10.98 -13.11 1.84
CA ILE A 117 9.54 -13.26 2.03
C ILE A 117 9.13 -14.59 1.39
N THR A 118 8.39 -15.40 2.13
CA THR A 118 7.82 -16.67 1.64
C THR A 118 6.31 -16.54 1.57
N ASP A 119 5.72 -16.88 0.42
CA ASP A 119 4.32 -17.24 0.31
C ASP A 119 4.14 -18.62 0.97
N THR A 120 3.40 -18.63 2.08
CA THR A 120 3.21 -19.85 2.88
C THR A 120 2.05 -20.72 2.39
N ASP A 121 1.19 -20.19 1.53
CA ASP A 121 0.14 -20.96 0.88
C ASP A 121 0.76 -21.81 -0.24
N GLU A 122 1.66 -21.22 -1.03
CA GLU A 122 2.33 -21.89 -2.16
C GLU A 122 3.67 -22.54 -1.79
N ASN A 123 4.22 -22.22 -0.61
CA ASN A 123 5.57 -22.61 -0.16
C ASN A 123 6.68 -22.11 -1.11
N VAL A 124 6.55 -20.89 -1.61
CA VAL A 124 7.48 -20.27 -2.56
C VAL A 124 8.14 -19.05 -1.93
N VAL A 125 9.46 -18.95 -2.06
CA VAL A 125 10.21 -17.74 -1.70
C VAL A 125 10.07 -16.74 -2.86
N LEU A 126 9.66 -15.51 -2.56
CA LEU A 126 9.54 -14.46 -3.57
C LEU A 126 10.94 -14.08 -4.09
N ASP A 127 11.11 -14.16 -5.40
CA ASP A 127 12.42 -14.03 -6.07
C ASP A 127 12.79 -12.58 -6.43
N GLY A 128 11.95 -11.61 -6.08
CA GLY A 128 12.16 -10.19 -6.41
C GLY A 128 11.64 -9.79 -7.79
N SER A 129 11.19 -10.74 -8.61
CA SER A 129 10.59 -10.41 -9.89
C SER A 129 9.24 -9.70 -9.69
N GLY A 130 8.88 -8.82 -10.63
CA GLY A 130 7.54 -8.22 -10.65
C GLY A 130 6.40 -9.26 -10.79
N ALA A 131 6.71 -10.48 -11.25
CA ALA A 131 5.79 -11.60 -11.33
C ALA A 131 5.54 -12.24 -9.95
N SER A 132 6.57 -12.35 -9.10
CA SER A 132 6.43 -12.81 -7.71
C SER A 132 5.63 -11.86 -6.82
N GLY A 133 5.49 -10.59 -7.24
CA GLY A 133 4.80 -9.58 -6.46
C GLY A 133 5.57 -9.09 -5.23
N TYR A 134 6.88 -9.32 -5.22
CA TYR A 134 7.77 -8.97 -4.11
C TYR A 134 7.63 -7.52 -3.64
N ASP A 135 7.68 -6.54 -4.56
CA ASP A 135 7.73 -5.12 -4.20
C ASP A 135 6.50 -4.66 -3.41
N TYR A 136 5.29 -4.88 -3.95
CA TYR A 136 4.06 -4.48 -3.27
C TYR A 136 3.83 -5.30 -1.99
N THR A 137 4.30 -6.54 -1.94
CA THR A 137 4.21 -7.40 -0.75
C THR A 137 5.11 -6.86 0.37
N LEU A 138 6.35 -6.48 0.05
CA LEU A 138 7.28 -5.86 0.99
C LEU A 138 6.75 -4.49 1.46
N GLU A 139 6.18 -3.67 0.57
CA GLU A 139 5.58 -2.40 0.95
C GLU A 139 4.40 -2.57 1.91
N GLN A 140 3.53 -3.56 1.67
CA GLN A 140 2.44 -3.90 2.57
C GLN A 140 2.95 -4.34 3.95
N PHE A 141 3.96 -5.22 3.99
CA PHE A 141 4.60 -5.61 5.25
C PHE A 141 5.25 -4.42 5.96
N LYS A 142 5.98 -3.57 5.23
CA LYS A 142 6.60 -2.35 5.77
C LYS A 142 5.56 -1.38 6.32
N ALA A 143 4.36 -1.30 5.73
CA ALA A 143 3.29 -0.48 6.25
C ALA A 143 2.73 -0.99 7.59
N LEU A 144 2.69 -2.32 7.77
CA LEU A 144 2.25 -3.00 9.01
C LEU A 144 3.35 -3.02 10.09
N CYS A 145 4.60 -3.25 9.70
CA CYS A 145 5.75 -3.52 10.56
C CYS A 145 6.99 -2.67 10.18
N PRO A 146 6.92 -1.33 10.10
CA PRO A 146 8.01 -0.50 9.60
C PRO A 146 9.34 -0.65 10.35
N ASN A 147 9.35 -1.08 11.61
CA ASN A 147 10.58 -1.27 12.38
C ASN A 147 11.37 -2.53 11.96
N ARG A 148 10.75 -3.43 11.20
CA ARG A 148 11.34 -4.69 10.71
C ARG A 148 12.05 -4.53 9.37
N VAL A 149 11.84 -3.41 8.66
CA VAL A 149 12.39 -3.12 7.33
C VAL A 149 13.17 -1.80 7.43
N LYS A 150 14.50 -1.91 7.55
CA LYS A 150 15.42 -0.77 7.74
C LYS A 150 16.46 -0.68 6.63
#